data_AF-X8CIF0-F1
#
_entry.id   AF-X8CIF0-F1
#
_cell.length_a   1.000
_cell.length_b   1.000
_cell.length_c   1.000
_cell.angle_alpha   90.00
_cell.angle_beta   90.00
_cell.angle_gamma   90.00
#
_symmetry.space_group_name_H-M   'P 1'
#
loop_
_entity.id
_entity.type
_entity.pdbx_description
1 polymer ?
#
loop_
_entity_poly.entity_id
_entity_poly.type
_entity_poly.pdbx_seq_one_letter_code
_entity_poly.pdbx_strand_id
1 'polypeptide(L)'
;MCPAPGGPLDLVQHHRADVVSLLAEHGRIGEPIVGVCFDGTGNGGDETIWGGEILALGARSRQFVRVGHLRPVPMPGGDAAVREPWRMALSQLWTADIDWTPDLAPVAAATDDALRLVRSQLETGTGCVPCSSMGRLFDAVASLLGVRHRIDYEGQAAVELEALAESAGCDPGRPRPSLPLAVRPNGVIDPVPMVQTMVAALYAGTPRAVLAATFHLAVADAVADVVARVAGDTRLVGLTGGVFQNVLLTRACRDLLQRNGFEVLTHRTVPPNGGGPSPGQAVVSVLTAREGATR
;
A
#
# COMPACT_ATOMS: atom_id res chain seq x y z
N MET A 1 36.48 14.66 14.32
CA MET A 1 35.03 14.85 14.60
C MET A 1 34.62 16.19 14.04
N CYS A 2 34.04 16.21 12.84
CA CYS A 2 33.41 17.43 12.33
C CYS A 2 32.09 17.60 13.09
N PRO A 3 31.82 18.76 13.70
CA PRO A 3 30.53 19.00 14.33
C PRO A 3 29.42 18.89 13.27
N ALA A 4 28.33 18.21 13.61
CA ALA A 4 27.14 18.20 12.77
C ALA A 4 26.69 19.66 12.55
N PRO A 5 26.36 20.08 11.32
CA PRO A 5 25.97 21.45 11.05
C PRO A 5 24.68 21.76 11.82
N GLY A 6 24.73 22.75 12.71
CA GLY A 6 23.62 23.21 13.56
C GLY A 6 22.54 23.99 12.81
N GLY A 7 22.12 23.50 11.64
CA GLY A 7 20.98 24.03 10.90
C GLY A 7 19.65 23.54 11.49
N PRO A 8 18.54 24.25 11.26
CA PRO A 8 17.20 23.78 11.63
C PRO A 8 16.89 22.46 10.91
N LEU A 9 16.38 21.48 11.67
CA LEU A 9 15.93 20.18 11.17
C LEU A 9 14.46 20.27 10.78
N ASP A 10 14.16 20.15 9.48
CA ASP A 10 12.79 20.05 8.98
C ASP A 10 12.40 18.58 8.82
N LEU A 11 11.49 18.09 9.67
CA LEU A 11 10.92 16.76 9.53
C LEU A 11 9.83 16.77 8.46
N VAL A 12 10.05 16.03 7.37
CA VAL A 12 9.10 15.91 6.26
C VAL A 12 8.47 14.53 6.27
N GLN A 13 7.14 14.48 6.27
CA GLN A 13 6.38 13.23 6.18
C GLN A 13 6.64 12.54 4.82
N HIS A 14 6.92 11.24 4.86
CA HIS A 14 7.40 10.46 3.71
C HIS A 14 6.46 10.52 2.49
N HIS A 15 5.21 10.10 2.67
CA HIS A 15 4.22 10.04 1.59
C HIS A 15 3.92 11.43 0.97
N ARG A 16 4.00 12.51 1.75
CA ARG A 16 3.92 13.89 1.27
C ARG A 16 5.12 14.22 0.38
N ALA A 17 6.33 13.81 0.79
CA ALA A 17 7.52 14.01 -0.02
C ALA A 17 7.38 13.29 -1.36
N ASP A 18 6.83 12.09 -1.39
CA ASP A 18 6.66 11.32 -2.64
C ASP A 18 5.71 12.03 -3.62
N VAL A 19 4.57 12.55 -3.15
CA VAL A 19 3.64 13.33 -3.98
C VAL A 19 4.29 14.63 -4.48
N VAL A 20 5.03 15.33 -3.62
CA VAL A 20 5.72 16.57 -4.01
C VAL A 20 6.85 16.29 -5.00
N SER A 21 7.57 15.18 -4.85
CA SER A 21 8.58 14.71 -5.80
C SER A 21 7.95 14.50 -7.18
N LEU A 22 6.77 13.87 -7.22
CA LEU A 22 6.02 13.64 -8.45
C LEU A 22 5.58 14.95 -9.11
N LEU A 23 5.03 15.89 -8.34
CA LEU A 23 4.69 17.22 -8.87
C LEU A 23 5.92 17.97 -9.40
N ALA A 24 7.06 17.89 -8.70
CA ALA A 24 8.30 18.54 -9.11
C ALA A 24 8.83 17.97 -10.43
N GLU A 25 8.84 16.65 -10.56
CA GLU A 25 9.29 15.95 -11.77
C GLU A 25 8.49 16.37 -13.00
N HIS A 26 7.20 16.60 -12.84
CA HIS A 26 6.31 17.03 -13.93
C HIS A 26 6.21 18.56 -14.07
N GLY A 27 6.92 19.34 -13.25
CA GLY A 27 6.89 20.81 -13.31
C GLY A 27 5.56 21.43 -12.85
N ARG A 28 4.77 20.72 -12.04
CA ARG A 28 3.39 21.07 -11.65
C ARG A 28 3.26 21.44 -10.17
N ILE A 29 4.35 21.90 -9.55
CA ILE A 29 4.32 22.34 -8.15
C ILE A 29 3.31 23.48 -7.98
N GLY A 30 2.45 23.37 -6.97
CA GLY A 30 1.37 24.32 -6.74
C GLY A 30 0.05 23.95 -7.40
N GLU A 31 -0.06 22.82 -8.09
CA GLU A 31 -1.35 22.32 -8.56
C GLU A 31 -2.02 21.42 -7.51
N PRO A 32 -3.36 21.52 -7.32
CA PRO A 32 -4.09 20.56 -6.50
C PRO A 32 -3.95 19.13 -7.06
N ILE A 33 -3.69 18.17 -6.18
CA ILE A 33 -3.49 16.76 -6.55
C ILE A 33 -4.04 15.82 -5.49
N VAL A 34 -4.58 14.68 -5.92
CA VAL A 34 -4.81 13.50 -5.07
C VAL A 34 -3.65 12.53 -5.27
N GLY A 35 -2.83 12.34 -4.25
CA GLY A 35 -1.76 11.36 -4.24
C GLY A 35 -2.23 10.02 -3.69
N VAL A 36 -2.05 8.95 -4.46
CA VAL A 36 -2.18 7.57 -4.01
C VAL A 36 -0.77 7.09 -3.68
N CYS A 37 -0.47 6.94 -2.38
CA CYS A 37 0.86 6.65 -1.87
C CYS A 37 0.90 5.23 -1.28
N PHE A 38 1.35 4.26 -2.09
CA PHE A 38 1.37 2.84 -1.72
C PHE A 38 2.81 2.33 -1.56
N ASP A 39 3.16 1.96 -0.33
CA ASP A 39 4.51 1.60 0.12
C ASP A 39 4.51 0.39 1.07
N GLY A 40 5.70 -0.16 1.32
CA GLY A 40 5.91 -1.21 2.33
C GLY A 40 5.90 -0.68 3.77
N THR A 41 6.57 0.44 4.03
CA THR A 41 6.62 1.06 5.35
C THR A 41 6.88 2.56 5.25
N GLY A 42 6.08 3.37 5.91
CA GLY A 42 6.38 4.78 6.19
C GLY A 42 5.84 5.19 7.56
N ASN A 43 6.54 6.09 8.25
CA ASN A 43 6.07 6.60 9.54
C ASN A 43 4.88 7.55 9.34
N GLY A 44 3.74 7.23 9.95
CA GLY A 44 2.52 8.02 9.89
C GLY A 44 2.47 9.25 10.78
N GLY A 45 3.32 9.30 11.82
CA GLY A 45 3.27 10.33 12.86
C GLY A 45 2.18 10.12 13.94
N ASP A 46 1.31 9.13 13.77
CA ASP A 46 0.23 8.71 14.68
C ASP A 46 0.47 7.31 15.27
N GLU A 47 1.74 6.90 15.37
CA GLU A 47 2.18 5.55 15.79
C GLU A 47 1.70 4.41 14.85
N THR A 48 1.06 4.75 13.73
CA THR A 48 0.68 3.79 12.67
C THR A 48 1.77 3.73 11.61
N ILE A 49 2.05 2.52 11.12
CA ILE A 49 2.85 2.31 9.93
C ILE A 49 1.97 2.54 8.72
N TRP A 50 2.24 3.61 7.99
CA TRP A 50 1.56 3.96 6.75
C TRP A 50 2.19 3.26 5.54
N GLY A 51 1.46 3.24 4.44
CA GLY A 51 1.88 2.69 3.15
C GLY A 51 0.71 2.34 2.22
N GLY A 52 -0.49 2.84 2.51
CA GLY A 52 -1.72 2.59 1.76
C GLY A 52 -2.59 3.83 1.78
N GLU A 53 -1.97 5.01 1.60
CA GLU A 53 -2.56 6.29 1.94
C GLU A 53 -3.06 7.05 0.73
N ILE A 54 -4.16 7.78 0.89
CA ILE A 54 -4.69 8.72 -0.11
C ILE A 54 -4.58 10.12 0.48
N LEU A 55 -3.74 10.96 -0.13
CA LEU A 55 -3.45 12.32 0.33
C LEU A 55 -4.01 13.35 -0.64
N ALA A 56 -4.69 14.37 -0.14
CA ALA A 56 -5.04 15.55 -0.92
C ALA A 56 -4.07 16.68 -0.61
N LEU A 57 -3.43 17.24 -1.64
CA LEU A 57 -2.60 18.43 -1.53
C LEU A 57 -3.27 19.56 -2.32
N GLY A 58 -3.42 20.71 -1.68
CA GLY A 58 -3.99 21.90 -2.33
C GLY A 58 -2.96 22.67 -3.17
N ALA A 59 -3.41 23.78 -3.79
CA ALA A 59 -2.64 24.60 -4.74
C ALA A 59 -1.35 25.27 -4.20
N ARG A 60 -0.99 25.03 -2.94
CA ARG A 60 0.29 25.47 -2.38
C ARG A 60 1.24 24.32 -2.10
N SER A 61 0.79 23.06 -2.23
CA SER A 61 1.54 21.83 -1.90
C SER A 61 2.19 21.84 -0.50
N ARG A 62 1.69 22.72 0.39
CA ARG A 62 2.25 23.05 1.70
C ARG A 62 1.68 22.23 2.84
N GLN A 63 0.39 21.92 2.73
CA GLN A 63 -0.33 21.09 3.67
C GLN A 63 -0.93 19.95 2.88
N PHE A 64 -0.97 18.78 3.51
CA PHE A 64 -1.65 17.62 2.98
C PHE A 64 -2.75 17.22 3.96
N VAL A 65 -3.82 16.65 3.44
CA VAL A 65 -4.88 16.04 4.22
C VAL A 65 -4.93 14.56 3.87
N ARG A 66 -4.91 13.70 4.87
CA ARG A 66 -5.19 12.27 4.69
C ARG A 66 -6.69 12.12 4.43
N VAL A 67 -7.07 11.85 3.18
CA VAL A 67 -8.48 11.80 2.73
C VAL A 67 -8.99 10.37 2.54
N GLY A 68 -8.10 9.39 2.57
CA GLY A 68 -8.43 7.98 2.54
C GLY A 68 -7.23 7.15 2.92
N HIS A 69 -7.45 5.89 3.29
CA HIS A 69 -6.37 4.97 3.64
C HIS A 69 -6.83 3.51 3.64
N LEU A 70 -5.89 2.58 3.53
CA LEU A 70 -6.15 1.17 3.83
C LEU A 70 -6.51 1.03 5.31
N ARG A 71 -7.51 0.20 5.62
CA ARG A 71 -7.88 -0.14 6.99
C ARG A 71 -6.64 -0.64 7.75
N PRO A 72 -6.27 -0.02 8.87
CA PRO A 72 -5.16 -0.51 9.68
C PRO A 72 -5.46 -1.91 10.23
N VAL A 73 -4.48 -2.80 10.12
CA VAL A 73 -4.47 -4.13 10.77
C VAL A 73 -3.30 -4.22 11.74
N PRO A 74 -3.40 -5.03 12.81
CA PRO A 74 -2.28 -5.21 13.72
C PRO A 74 -1.11 -5.91 13.01
N MET A 75 0.10 -5.35 13.08
CA MET A 75 1.31 -5.96 12.54
C MET A 75 2.09 -6.66 13.67
N PRO A 76 2.01 -7.99 13.82
CA PRO A 76 2.60 -8.71 14.94
C PRO A 76 4.11 -8.90 14.77
N GLY A 77 4.89 -8.42 15.73
CA GLY A 77 6.34 -8.67 15.80
C GLY A 77 7.21 -7.66 15.03
N GLY A 78 6.69 -6.49 14.66
CA GLY A 78 7.49 -5.40 14.08
C GLY A 78 8.21 -5.84 12.79
N ASP A 79 9.53 -5.62 12.73
CA ASP A 79 10.38 -5.99 11.59
C ASP A 79 10.30 -7.47 11.21
N ALA A 80 9.94 -8.35 12.15
CA ALA A 80 9.71 -9.76 11.84
C ALA A 80 8.54 -9.93 10.85
N ALA A 81 7.48 -9.13 10.96
CA ALA A 81 6.34 -9.18 10.04
C ALA A 81 6.72 -8.75 8.61
N VAL A 82 7.76 -7.92 8.46
CA VAL A 82 8.31 -7.56 7.15
C VAL A 82 9.03 -8.75 6.53
N ARG A 83 9.88 -9.44 7.30
CA ARG A 83 10.66 -10.60 6.83
C ARG A 83 9.83 -11.87 6.67
N GLU A 84 8.71 -11.96 7.37
CA GLU A 84 7.86 -13.14 7.46
C GLU A 84 6.41 -12.84 7.04
N PRO A 85 6.14 -12.69 5.72
CA PRO A 85 4.79 -12.47 5.17
C PRO A 85 3.66 -13.34 5.75
N TRP A 86 3.95 -14.57 6.20
CA TRP A 86 2.96 -15.42 6.89
C TRP A 86 2.36 -14.74 8.13
N ARG A 87 3.10 -13.91 8.86
CA ARG A 87 2.58 -13.15 10.00
C ARG A 87 1.50 -12.16 9.60
N MET A 88 1.71 -11.44 8.49
CA MET A 88 0.73 -10.50 7.96
C MET A 88 -0.50 -11.22 7.40
N ALA A 89 -0.31 -12.37 6.77
CA ALA A 89 -1.44 -13.21 6.34
C ALA A 89 -2.29 -13.66 7.53
N LEU A 90 -1.68 -14.13 8.62
CA LEU A 90 -2.41 -14.51 9.84
C LEU A 90 -3.15 -13.32 10.47
N SER A 91 -2.57 -12.12 10.45
CA SER A 91 -3.24 -10.89 10.89
C SER A 91 -4.46 -10.51 10.03
N GLN A 92 -4.35 -10.68 8.70
CA GLN A 92 -5.48 -10.46 7.79
C GLN A 92 -6.59 -11.50 8.03
N LEU A 93 -6.25 -12.78 8.20
CA LEU A 93 -7.21 -13.84 8.55
C LEU A 93 -7.90 -13.54 9.88
N TRP A 94 -7.15 -13.14 10.91
CA TRP A 94 -7.67 -12.73 12.21
C TRP A 94 -8.65 -11.55 12.08
N THR A 95 -8.26 -10.51 11.33
CA THR A 95 -9.11 -9.33 11.12
C THR A 95 -10.37 -9.65 10.32
N ALA A 96 -10.29 -10.64 9.43
CA ALA A 96 -11.41 -11.12 8.61
C ALA A 96 -12.30 -12.16 9.31
N ASP A 97 -12.01 -12.50 10.57
CA ASP A 97 -12.70 -13.52 11.36
C ASP A 97 -12.66 -14.91 10.70
N ILE A 98 -11.48 -15.29 10.21
CA ILE A 98 -11.23 -16.58 9.56
C ILE A 98 -10.29 -17.41 10.44
N ASP A 99 -10.72 -18.63 10.75
CA ASP A 99 -9.95 -19.58 11.54
C ASP A 99 -8.63 -19.98 10.87
N TRP A 100 -7.61 -20.20 11.70
CA TRP A 100 -6.30 -20.65 11.23
C TRP A 100 -6.30 -22.17 11.10
N THR A 101 -6.77 -22.66 9.97
CA THR A 101 -6.79 -24.08 9.65
C THR A 101 -5.46 -24.55 9.03
N PRO A 102 -4.98 -25.78 9.30
CA PRO A 102 -3.68 -26.26 8.82
C PRO A 102 -3.51 -26.34 7.30
N ASP A 103 -4.61 -26.31 6.54
CA ASP A 103 -4.62 -26.33 5.07
C ASP A 103 -4.40 -24.94 4.44
N LEU A 104 -4.48 -23.87 5.22
CA LEU A 104 -4.08 -22.53 4.78
C LEU A 104 -2.54 -22.43 4.75
N ALA A 105 -1.99 -22.08 3.60
CA ALA A 105 -0.55 -21.98 3.38
C ALA A 105 0.22 -21.16 4.46
N PRO A 106 -0.24 -19.98 4.92
CA PRO A 106 0.47 -19.24 5.97
C PRO A 106 0.46 -19.94 7.33
N VAL A 107 -0.56 -20.77 7.62
CA VAL A 107 -0.64 -21.55 8.86
C VAL A 107 0.34 -22.72 8.79
N ALA A 108 0.36 -23.45 7.67
CA ALA A 108 1.29 -24.56 7.44
C ALA A 108 2.77 -24.12 7.40
N ALA A 109 3.05 -22.87 7.07
CA ALA A 109 4.40 -22.32 7.00
C ALA A 109 5.02 -21.96 8.37
N ALA A 110 4.21 -21.96 9.43
CA ALA A 110 4.62 -21.58 10.78
C ALA A 110 4.71 -22.80 11.71
N THR A 111 5.54 -22.71 12.74
CA THR A 111 5.56 -23.70 13.83
C THR A 111 4.42 -23.44 14.82
N ASP A 112 4.00 -24.47 15.56
CA ASP A 112 2.94 -24.32 16.58
C ASP A 112 3.27 -23.25 17.63
N ASP A 113 4.54 -23.14 18.04
CA ASP A 113 4.99 -22.08 18.95
C ASP A 113 4.84 -20.69 18.33
N ALA A 114 5.19 -20.54 17.06
CA ALA A 114 5.05 -19.27 16.34
C ALA A 114 3.58 -18.89 16.16
N LEU A 115 2.71 -19.85 15.86
CA LEU A 115 1.26 -19.66 15.79
C LEU A 115 0.69 -19.21 17.15
N ARG A 116 1.05 -19.90 18.24
CA ARG A 116 0.63 -19.49 19.60
C ARG A 116 1.08 -18.08 19.95
N LEU A 117 2.34 -17.74 19.62
CA LEU A 117 2.88 -16.41 19.86
C LEU A 117 2.08 -15.35 19.10
N VAL A 118 1.92 -15.50 17.77
CA VAL A 118 1.20 -14.50 16.97
C VAL A 118 -0.25 -14.36 17.42
N ARG A 119 -0.92 -15.47 17.76
CA ARG A 119 -2.28 -15.43 18.30
C ARG A 119 -2.34 -14.61 19.59
N SER A 120 -1.43 -14.87 20.54
CA SER A 120 -1.35 -14.10 21.80
C SER A 120 -1.07 -12.61 21.56
N GLN A 121 -0.22 -12.27 20.57
CA GLN A 121 0.04 -10.88 20.20
C GLN A 121 -1.23 -10.20 19.67
N LEU A 122 -2.00 -10.88 18.82
CA LEU A 122 -3.24 -10.35 18.23
C LEU A 122 -4.37 -10.23 19.28
N GLU A 123 -4.48 -11.17 20.21
CA GLU A 123 -5.46 -11.14 21.30
C GLU A 123 -5.19 -10.02 22.30
N THR A 124 -3.91 -9.81 22.66
CA THR A 124 -3.51 -8.85 23.70
C THR A 124 -3.14 -7.48 23.14
N GLY A 125 -2.90 -7.36 21.84
CA GLY A 125 -2.29 -6.20 21.20
C GLY A 125 -0.79 -6.02 21.50
N THR A 126 -0.18 -6.88 22.31
CA THR A 126 1.21 -6.72 22.75
C THR A 126 2.19 -7.01 21.62
N GLY A 127 3.08 -6.06 21.34
CA GLY A 127 4.04 -6.18 20.24
C GLY A 127 3.40 -6.13 18.85
N CYS A 128 2.18 -5.59 18.76
CA CYS A 128 1.52 -5.23 17.52
C CYS A 128 1.57 -3.72 17.30
N VAL A 129 1.86 -3.31 16.07
CA VAL A 129 1.76 -1.92 15.65
C VAL A 129 0.65 -1.82 14.60
N PRO A 130 -0.28 -0.86 14.67
CA PRO A 130 -1.25 -0.63 13.61
C PRO A 130 -0.54 -0.38 12.27
N CYS A 131 -0.99 -1.04 11.20
CA CYS A 131 -0.36 -0.94 9.89
C CYS A 131 -1.42 -0.81 8.79
N SER A 132 -1.35 0.28 8.02
CA SER A 132 -2.15 0.56 6.83
C SER A 132 -1.34 0.41 5.53
N SER A 133 -0.30 -0.43 5.52
CA SER A 133 0.56 -0.63 4.35
C SER A 133 -0.09 -1.51 3.27
N MET A 134 -0.12 -1.01 2.05
CA MET A 134 -0.47 -1.79 0.86
C MET A 134 0.60 -2.84 0.56
N GLY A 135 1.89 -2.53 0.74
CA GLY A 135 2.96 -3.52 0.59
C GLY A 135 2.79 -4.73 1.54
N ARG A 136 2.40 -4.49 2.79
CA ARG A 136 2.10 -5.57 3.75
C ARG A 136 0.82 -6.35 3.39
N LEU A 137 -0.17 -5.71 2.75
CA LEU A 137 -1.31 -6.43 2.18
C LEU A 137 -0.88 -7.34 1.00
N PHE A 138 0.00 -6.86 0.12
CA PHE A 138 0.59 -7.68 -0.94
C PHE A 138 1.36 -8.88 -0.38
N ASP A 139 2.19 -8.68 0.64
CA ASP A 139 2.90 -9.76 1.33
C ASP A 139 1.93 -10.79 1.93
N ALA A 140 0.86 -10.31 2.59
CA ALA A 140 -0.18 -11.17 3.15
C ALA A 140 -0.86 -12.02 2.07
N VAL A 141 -1.24 -11.43 0.94
CA VAL A 141 -1.87 -12.15 -0.19
C VAL A 141 -0.89 -13.13 -0.83
N ALA A 142 0.37 -12.74 -1.03
CA ALA A 142 1.41 -13.62 -1.54
C ALA A 142 1.57 -14.87 -0.65
N SER A 143 1.54 -14.68 0.67
CA SER A 143 1.62 -15.77 1.63
C SER A 143 0.34 -16.62 1.66
N LEU A 144 -0.86 -16.01 1.61
CA LEU A 144 -2.14 -16.72 1.49
C LEU A 144 -2.21 -17.62 0.26
N LEU A 145 -1.72 -17.14 -0.88
CA LEU A 145 -1.65 -17.90 -2.12
C LEU A 145 -0.46 -18.89 -2.16
N GLY A 146 0.33 -18.99 -1.10
CA GLY A 146 1.46 -19.92 -1.00
C GLY A 146 2.63 -19.58 -1.92
N VAL A 147 2.80 -18.31 -2.28
CA VAL A 147 3.90 -17.81 -3.12
C VAL A 147 5.16 -17.65 -2.28
N ARG A 148 5.07 -16.90 -1.18
CA ARG A 148 6.23 -16.54 -0.36
C ARG A 148 5.82 -16.31 1.09
N HIS A 149 6.45 -17.03 2.01
CA HIS A 149 6.18 -16.92 3.44
C HIS A 149 7.30 -16.21 4.21
N ARG A 150 8.52 -16.19 3.67
CA ARG A 150 9.71 -15.50 4.21
C ARG A 150 10.46 -14.84 3.05
N ILE A 151 10.98 -13.64 3.26
CA ILE A 151 11.67 -12.86 2.23
C ILE A 151 13.14 -12.63 2.56
N ASP A 152 13.98 -12.56 1.53
CA ASP A 152 15.42 -12.29 1.60
C ASP A 152 15.74 -10.82 1.29
N TYR A 153 14.83 -10.13 0.58
CA TYR A 153 14.94 -8.71 0.23
C TYR A 153 13.57 -8.03 0.22
N GLU A 154 13.56 -6.71 0.37
CA GLU A 154 12.33 -5.92 0.44
C GLU A 154 11.50 -6.04 -0.85
N GLY A 155 10.21 -6.31 -0.70
CA GLY A 155 9.27 -6.41 -1.82
C GLY A 155 9.28 -7.75 -2.56
N GLN A 156 10.12 -8.72 -2.17
CA GLN A 156 10.22 -10.02 -2.85
C GLN A 156 8.86 -10.71 -3.03
N ALA A 157 8.05 -10.80 -1.97
CA ALA A 157 6.77 -11.49 -2.04
C ALA A 157 5.79 -10.77 -2.99
N ALA A 158 5.79 -9.44 -3.02
CA ALA A 158 4.99 -8.65 -3.95
C ALA A 158 5.44 -8.83 -5.42
N VAL A 159 6.75 -8.87 -5.68
CA VAL A 159 7.30 -9.11 -7.03
C VAL A 159 6.93 -10.51 -7.53
N GLU A 160 7.06 -11.52 -6.69
CA GLU A 160 6.71 -12.89 -7.06
C GLU A 160 5.19 -13.08 -7.24
N LEU A 161 4.37 -12.34 -6.47
CA LEU A 161 2.93 -12.31 -6.64
C LEU A 161 2.52 -11.67 -7.97
N GLU A 162 3.23 -10.64 -8.43
CA GLU A 162 3.04 -10.05 -9.76
C GLU A 162 3.35 -11.06 -10.86
N ALA A 163 4.50 -11.74 -10.78
CA ALA A 163 4.87 -12.77 -11.76
C ALA A 163 3.83 -13.92 -11.82
N LEU A 164 3.30 -14.31 -10.66
CA LEU A 164 2.20 -15.29 -10.59
C LEU A 164 0.93 -14.76 -11.28
N ALA A 165 0.58 -13.49 -11.06
CA ALA A 165 -0.57 -12.86 -11.71
C ALA A 165 -0.42 -12.81 -13.24
N GLU A 166 0.78 -12.49 -13.76
CA GLU A 166 1.05 -12.51 -15.21
C GLU A 166 0.87 -13.91 -15.82
N SER A 167 1.25 -14.95 -15.09
CA SER A 167 1.14 -16.34 -15.55
C SER A 167 -0.31 -16.84 -15.71
N ALA A 168 -1.31 -16.12 -15.19
CA ALA A 168 -2.72 -16.50 -15.31
C ALA A 168 -3.20 -16.52 -16.78
N GLY A 169 -2.52 -15.79 -17.66
CA GLY A 169 -2.89 -15.63 -19.06
C GLY A 169 -4.16 -14.82 -19.29
N CYS A 170 -4.41 -14.49 -20.56
CA CYS A 170 -5.64 -13.84 -21.01
C CYS A 170 -6.58 -14.89 -21.58
N ASP A 171 -7.36 -15.56 -20.73
CA ASP A 171 -8.52 -16.34 -21.17
C ASP A 171 -9.80 -15.52 -20.87
N PRO A 172 -10.40 -14.85 -21.88
CA PRO A 172 -11.60 -14.04 -21.71
C PRO A 172 -12.82 -14.85 -21.26
N GLY A 173 -12.83 -16.17 -21.47
CA GLY A 173 -13.93 -17.05 -21.12
C GLY A 173 -13.83 -17.64 -19.70
N ARG A 174 -12.68 -17.48 -19.03
CA ARG A 174 -12.46 -18.04 -17.70
C ARG A 174 -13.14 -17.16 -16.64
N PRO A 175 -14.13 -17.68 -15.90
CA PRO A 175 -14.77 -16.92 -14.83
C PRO A 175 -13.72 -16.56 -13.76
N ARG A 176 -13.68 -15.29 -13.40
CA ARG A 176 -12.86 -14.79 -12.29
C ARG A 176 -13.76 -14.60 -11.07
N PRO A 177 -13.32 -15.02 -9.87
CA PRO A 177 -14.07 -14.72 -8.66
C PRO A 177 -14.12 -13.20 -8.45
N SER A 178 -15.12 -12.72 -7.72
CA SER A 178 -15.11 -11.34 -7.22
C SER A 178 -14.28 -11.28 -5.94
N LEU A 179 -13.34 -10.34 -5.86
CA LEU A 179 -12.49 -10.10 -4.69
C LEU A 179 -12.67 -8.65 -4.20
N PRO A 180 -13.84 -8.27 -3.68
CA PRO A 180 -14.17 -6.88 -3.42
C PRO A 180 -13.30 -6.27 -2.30
N LEU A 181 -12.54 -5.22 -2.63
CA LEU A 181 -11.94 -4.31 -1.67
C LEU A 181 -12.92 -3.15 -1.42
N ALA A 182 -13.65 -3.21 -0.31
CA ALA A 182 -14.76 -2.30 -0.07
C ALA A 182 -14.25 -0.91 0.31
N VAL A 183 -14.65 0.13 -0.44
CA VAL A 183 -14.34 1.52 -0.11
C VAL A 183 -15.51 2.13 0.68
N ARG A 184 -15.24 2.49 1.93
CA ARG A 184 -16.21 3.12 2.83
C ARG A 184 -16.41 4.60 2.48
N PRO A 185 -17.54 5.23 2.87
CA PRO A 185 -17.80 6.64 2.59
C PRO A 185 -16.74 7.62 3.11
N ASN A 186 -16.01 7.23 4.16
CA ASN A 186 -14.92 8.01 4.74
C ASN A 186 -13.55 7.78 4.07
N GLY A 187 -13.51 7.13 2.90
CA GLY A 187 -12.28 6.87 2.15
C GLY A 187 -11.44 5.70 2.67
N VAL A 188 -11.96 4.91 3.62
CA VAL A 188 -11.26 3.72 4.13
C VAL A 188 -11.47 2.55 3.16
N ILE A 189 -10.36 1.98 2.68
CA ILE A 189 -10.34 0.75 1.88
C ILE A 189 -10.29 -0.43 2.85
N ASP A 190 -11.31 -1.29 2.85
CA ASP A 190 -11.43 -2.43 3.76
C ASP A 190 -11.08 -3.75 3.05
N PRO A 191 -9.99 -4.44 3.44
CA PRO A 191 -9.59 -5.70 2.82
C PRO A 191 -10.38 -6.91 3.31
N VAL A 192 -11.18 -6.79 4.37
CA VAL A 192 -11.88 -7.95 4.97
C VAL A 192 -12.73 -8.73 3.96
N PRO A 193 -13.60 -8.11 3.15
CA PRO A 193 -14.42 -8.86 2.19
C PRO A 193 -13.57 -9.55 1.11
N MET A 194 -12.45 -8.94 0.70
CA MET A 194 -11.51 -9.50 -0.25
C MET A 194 -10.83 -10.75 0.33
N VAL A 195 -10.38 -10.70 1.59
CA VAL A 195 -9.75 -11.85 2.26
C VAL A 195 -10.74 -13.01 2.40
N GLN A 196 -11.98 -12.74 2.81
CA GLN A 196 -13.04 -13.76 2.94
C GLN A 196 -13.34 -14.44 1.60
N THR A 197 -13.53 -13.65 0.55
CA THR A 197 -13.81 -14.18 -0.80
C THR A 197 -12.60 -14.88 -1.42
N MET A 198 -11.38 -14.44 -1.12
CA MET A 198 -10.14 -15.10 -1.57
C MET A 198 -10.00 -16.49 -0.94
N VAL A 199 -10.22 -16.61 0.37
CA VAL A 199 -10.18 -17.90 1.07
C VAL A 199 -11.28 -18.85 0.56
N ALA A 200 -12.51 -18.35 0.39
CA ALA A 200 -13.59 -19.14 -0.19
C ALA A 200 -13.24 -19.62 -1.62
N ALA A 201 -12.64 -18.76 -2.44
CA ALA A 201 -12.24 -19.11 -3.81
C ALA A 201 -11.07 -20.09 -3.85
N LEU A 202 -10.15 -20.05 -2.87
CA LEU A 202 -9.11 -21.07 -2.68
C LEU A 202 -9.75 -22.44 -2.38
N TYR A 203 -10.73 -22.49 -1.48
CA TYR A 203 -11.47 -23.73 -1.17
C TYR A 203 -12.29 -24.24 -2.34
N ALA A 204 -12.79 -23.35 -3.20
CA ALA A 204 -13.45 -23.72 -4.45
C ALA A 204 -12.49 -24.21 -5.55
N GLY A 205 -11.18 -24.28 -5.27
CA GLY A 205 -10.17 -24.75 -6.23
C GLY A 205 -9.81 -23.74 -7.31
N THR A 206 -10.05 -22.44 -7.09
CA THR A 206 -9.65 -21.40 -8.05
C THR A 206 -8.12 -21.38 -8.16
N PRO A 207 -7.54 -21.41 -9.38
CA PRO A 207 -6.10 -21.34 -9.53
C PRO A 207 -5.52 -20.07 -8.93
N ARG A 208 -4.41 -20.24 -8.19
CA ARG A 208 -3.71 -19.15 -7.49
C ARG A 208 -3.29 -18.01 -8.42
N ALA A 209 -2.88 -18.32 -9.66
CA ALA A 209 -2.58 -17.33 -10.68
C ALA A 209 -3.78 -16.41 -10.98
N VAL A 210 -4.98 -16.98 -11.09
CA VAL A 210 -6.21 -16.22 -11.32
C VAL A 210 -6.54 -15.36 -10.11
N LEU A 211 -6.37 -15.88 -8.89
CA LEU A 211 -6.58 -15.09 -7.66
C LEU A 211 -5.59 -13.94 -7.54
N ALA A 212 -4.32 -14.16 -7.86
CA ALA A 212 -3.29 -13.13 -7.88
C ALA A 212 -3.66 -12.01 -8.88
N ALA A 213 -4.01 -12.37 -10.12
CA ALA A 213 -4.44 -11.40 -11.13
C ALA A 213 -5.71 -10.63 -10.71
N THR A 214 -6.68 -11.34 -10.10
CA THR A 214 -7.93 -10.75 -9.63
C THR A 214 -7.68 -9.79 -8.45
N PHE A 215 -6.74 -10.10 -7.56
CA PHE A 215 -6.35 -9.22 -6.47
C PHE A 215 -5.76 -7.91 -6.99
N HIS A 216 -4.86 -7.95 -7.98
CA HIS A 216 -4.29 -6.72 -8.57
C HIS A 216 -5.38 -5.83 -9.18
N LEU A 217 -6.36 -6.43 -9.87
CA LEU A 217 -7.51 -5.71 -10.41
C LEU A 217 -8.40 -5.13 -9.31
N ALA A 218 -8.67 -5.89 -8.25
CA ALA A 218 -9.44 -5.41 -7.12
C ALA A 218 -8.80 -4.20 -6.43
N VAL A 219 -7.46 -4.19 -6.30
CA VAL A 219 -6.74 -3.02 -5.78
C VAL A 219 -6.91 -1.82 -6.72
N ALA A 220 -6.80 -2.02 -8.03
CA ALA A 220 -6.99 -0.96 -9.01
C ALA A 220 -8.42 -0.39 -9.01
N ASP A 221 -9.43 -1.25 -8.89
CA ASP A 221 -10.83 -0.86 -8.76
C ASP A 221 -11.07 -0.07 -7.47
N ALA A 222 -10.49 -0.50 -6.34
CA ALA A 222 -10.57 0.23 -5.07
C ALA A 222 -9.87 1.60 -5.12
N VAL A 223 -8.74 1.71 -5.83
CA VAL A 223 -8.07 2.99 -6.08
C VAL A 223 -8.97 3.92 -6.89
N ALA A 224 -9.59 3.42 -7.96
CA ALA A 224 -10.50 4.22 -8.77
C ALA A 224 -11.73 4.69 -7.97
N ASP A 225 -12.31 3.81 -7.14
CA ASP A 225 -13.48 4.13 -6.30
C ASP A 225 -13.11 5.14 -5.20
N VAL A 226 -12.02 4.93 -4.47
CA VAL A 226 -11.61 5.87 -3.40
C VAL A 226 -11.28 7.23 -3.97
N VAL A 227 -10.55 7.32 -5.08
CA VAL A 227 -10.22 8.60 -5.73
C VAL A 227 -11.49 9.30 -6.19
N ALA A 228 -12.43 8.59 -6.82
CA ALA A 228 -13.69 9.18 -7.26
C ALA A 228 -14.50 9.79 -6.10
N ARG A 229 -14.43 9.20 -4.90
CA ARG A 229 -15.12 9.70 -3.70
C ARG A 229 -14.44 10.91 -3.07
N VAL A 230 -13.11 10.92 -3.04
CA VAL A 230 -12.34 11.90 -2.22
C VAL A 230 -11.76 13.05 -3.03
N ALA A 231 -11.72 12.96 -4.36
CA ALA A 231 -11.04 13.97 -5.18
C ALA A 231 -11.74 15.34 -5.24
N GLY A 232 -13.05 15.39 -4.99
CA GLY A 232 -13.83 16.62 -5.16
C GLY A 232 -13.67 17.18 -6.58
N ASP A 233 -13.25 18.44 -6.68
CA ASP A 233 -12.99 19.10 -7.97
C ASP A 233 -11.58 18.81 -8.55
N THR A 234 -10.71 18.15 -7.78
CA THR A 234 -9.35 17.86 -8.20
C THR A 234 -9.34 16.77 -9.25
N ARG A 235 -8.77 17.06 -10.43
CA ARG A 235 -8.68 16.09 -11.56
C ARG A 235 -7.30 15.49 -11.76
N LEU A 236 -6.29 16.02 -11.07
CA LEU A 236 -4.94 15.49 -11.11
C LEU A 236 -4.76 14.42 -10.04
N VAL A 237 -4.28 13.25 -10.44
CA VAL A 237 -4.00 12.11 -9.56
C VAL A 237 -2.55 11.68 -9.73
N GLY A 238 -1.84 11.46 -8.64
CA GLY A 238 -0.48 10.93 -8.64
C GLY A 238 -0.45 9.51 -8.09
N LEU A 239 0.16 8.56 -8.82
CA LEU A 239 0.47 7.24 -8.29
C LEU A 239 1.95 7.20 -7.90
N THR A 240 2.23 7.01 -6.61
CA THR A 240 3.60 7.03 -6.06
C THR A 240 3.77 6.06 -4.89
N GLY A 241 5.02 5.79 -4.53
CA GLY A 241 5.40 4.74 -3.60
C GLY A 241 5.83 3.44 -4.29
N GLY A 242 6.65 2.64 -3.59
CA GLY A 242 7.33 1.46 -4.10
C GLY A 242 6.40 0.37 -4.63
N VAL A 243 5.15 0.28 -4.16
CA VAL A 243 4.17 -0.69 -4.69
C VAL A 243 3.82 -0.40 -6.15
N PHE A 244 3.90 0.86 -6.61
CA PHE A 244 3.65 1.20 -8.02
C PHE A 244 4.84 0.88 -8.95
N GLN A 245 5.88 0.21 -8.47
CA GLN A 245 6.81 -0.52 -9.35
C GLN A 245 6.15 -1.74 -9.99
N ASN A 246 5.07 -2.24 -9.39
CA ASN A 246 4.23 -3.27 -9.96
C ASN A 246 3.56 -2.74 -11.25
N VAL A 247 3.99 -3.27 -12.39
CA VAL A 247 3.60 -2.84 -13.72
C VAL A 247 2.13 -3.17 -13.98
N LEU A 248 1.66 -4.34 -13.52
CA LEU A 248 0.26 -4.74 -13.65
C LEU A 248 -0.67 -3.76 -12.94
N LEU A 249 -0.39 -3.46 -11.67
CA LEU A 249 -1.18 -2.55 -10.85
C LEU A 249 -1.15 -1.13 -11.42
N THR A 250 0.05 -0.62 -11.72
CA THR A 250 0.22 0.76 -12.22
C THR A 250 -0.52 0.99 -13.53
N ARG A 251 -0.48 0.02 -14.46
CA ARG A 251 -1.26 0.09 -15.70
C ARG A 251 -2.76 0.05 -15.44
N ALA A 252 -3.23 -0.91 -14.63
CA ALA A 252 -4.65 -1.05 -14.31
C ALA A 252 -5.23 0.21 -13.63
N CYS A 253 -4.53 0.76 -12.64
CA CYS A 253 -4.92 2.00 -11.97
C CYS A 253 -4.97 3.18 -12.95
N ARG A 254 -3.93 3.35 -13.77
CA ARG A 254 -3.88 4.44 -14.76
C ARG A 254 -5.06 4.36 -15.72
N ASP A 255 -5.32 3.19 -16.29
CA ASP A 255 -6.39 3.00 -17.27
C ASP A 255 -7.77 3.27 -16.66
N LEU A 256 -8.04 2.78 -15.44
CA LEU A 256 -9.30 3.01 -14.74
C LEU A 256 -9.51 4.48 -14.38
N LEU A 257 -8.48 5.13 -13.83
CA LEU A 257 -8.54 6.55 -13.46
C LEU A 257 -8.73 7.45 -14.69
N GLN A 258 -8.02 7.18 -15.79
CA GLN A 258 -8.18 7.95 -17.03
C GLN A 258 -9.58 7.77 -17.63
N ARG A 259 -10.14 6.56 -17.60
CA ARG A 259 -11.55 6.32 -18.00
C ARG A 259 -12.54 7.10 -17.15
N ASN A 260 -12.20 7.38 -15.89
CA ASN A 260 -13.00 8.20 -14.97
C ASN A 260 -12.70 9.71 -15.07
N GLY A 261 -11.96 10.14 -16.11
CA GLY A 261 -11.71 11.55 -16.40
C GLY A 261 -10.62 12.21 -15.56
N PHE A 262 -9.76 11.41 -14.92
CA PHE A 262 -8.59 11.92 -14.20
C PHE A 262 -7.36 12.00 -15.11
N GLU A 263 -6.55 13.03 -14.90
CA GLU A 263 -5.18 13.07 -15.40
C GLU A 263 -4.27 12.36 -14.41
N VAL A 264 -3.46 11.41 -14.87
CA VAL A 264 -2.65 10.54 -14.00
C VAL A 264 -1.17 10.78 -14.19
N LEU A 265 -0.49 11.18 -13.12
CA LEU A 265 0.96 11.27 -13.03
C LEU A 265 1.55 9.99 -12.44
N THR A 266 2.65 9.54 -13.01
CA THR A 266 3.54 8.53 -12.42
C THR A 266 4.98 8.99 -12.59
N HIS A 267 5.86 8.48 -11.75
CA HIS A 267 7.29 8.73 -11.89
C HIS A 267 7.84 8.15 -13.21
N ARG A 268 8.84 8.83 -13.79
CA ARG A 268 9.56 8.45 -15.02
C ARG A 268 11.07 8.51 -14.83
N THR A 269 11.56 9.52 -14.11
CA THR A 269 12.98 9.83 -13.94
C THR A 269 13.47 9.55 -12.52
N VAL A 270 12.63 9.79 -11.51
CA VAL A 270 12.94 9.44 -10.11
C VAL A 270 12.30 8.08 -9.81
N PRO A 271 13.00 7.15 -9.15
CA PRO A 271 12.37 5.91 -8.75
C PRO A 271 11.20 6.19 -7.78
N PRO A 272 10.06 5.50 -7.89
CA PRO A 272 8.97 5.62 -6.92
C PRO A 272 9.33 5.01 -5.55
N ASN A 273 10.42 4.22 -5.43
CA ASN A 273 10.99 3.84 -4.15
C ASN A 273 12.00 4.88 -3.64
N GLY A 274 11.93 5.19 -2.35
CA GLY A 274 12.81 6.11 -1.64
C GLY A 274 14.26 5.62 -1.45
N GLY A 275 14.93 5.15 -2.50
CA GLY A 275 16.32 4.67 -2.47
C GLY A 275 17.40 5.72 -2.14
N GLY A 276 17.01 6.91 -1.70
CA GLY A 276 17.86 8.02 -1.27
C GLY A 276 17.03 9.17 -0.67
N PRO A 277 17.66 10.23 -0.12
CA PRO A 277 16.93 11.42 0.32
C PRO A 277 16.09 11.95 -0.83
N SER A 278 14.76 11.91 -0.67
CA SER A 278 13.86 12.13 -1.80
C SER A 278 13.99 13.58 -2.30
N PRO A 279 14.02 13.82 -3.63
CA PRO A 279 13.89 15.16 -4.18
C PRO A 279 12.68 15.92 -3.62
N GLY A 280 11.61 15.19 -3.27
CA GLY A 280 10.44 15.72 -2.57
C GLY A 280 10.72 16.32 -1.20
N GLN A 281 11.59 15.71 -0.38
CA GLN A 281 11.99 16.27 0.92
C GLN A 281 12.65 17.64 0.76
N ALA A 282 13.57 17.77 -0.20
CA ALA A 282 14.24 19.04 -0.49
C ALA A 282 13.24 20.12 -0.94
N VAL A 283 12.29 19.78 -1.82
CA VAL A 283 11.26 20.71 -2.29
C VAL A 283 10.32 21.12 -1.15
N VAL A 284 9.90 20.19 -0.28
CA VAL A 284 9.06 20.49 0.88
C VAL A 284 9.78 21.45 1.84
N SER A 285 11.05 21.22 2.15
CA SER A 285 11.84 22.12 2.99
C SER A 285 11.95 23.53 2.38
N VAL A 286 12.20 23.64 1.08
CA VAL A 286 12.23 24.96 0.39
C VAL A 286 10.87 25.67 0.45
N LEU A 287 9.76 24.95 0.19
CA LEU A 287 8.42 25.52 0.27
C LEU A 287 8.07 26.02 1.69
N THR A 288 8.62 25.35 2.71
CA THR A 288 8.43 25.69 4.13
C THR A 288 9.28 26.89 4.52
N ALA A 289 10.57 26.93 4.12
CA ALA A 289 11.49 28.03 4.40
C ALA A 289 11.05 29.37 3.77
N ARG A 290 10.49 29.34 2.55
CA ARG A 290 9.95 30.56 1.89
C ARG A 290 8.78 31.18 2.65
N GLU A 291 8.12 30.43 3.54
CA GLU A 291 7.01 30.89 4.39
C GLU A 291 7.49 31.60 5.66
N GLY A 292 8.58 31.10 6.27
CA GLY A 292 9.20 31.73 7.43
C GLY A 292 9.83 33.09 7.12
N ALA A 293 10.27 33.30 5.88
CA ALA A 293 10.85 34.57 5.42
C ALA A 293 9.80 35.61 4.96
N THR A 294 8.51 35.24 4.89
CA THR A 294 7.40 36.12 4.50
C THR A 294 6.44 36.48 5.64
N ARG A 295 6.80 36.15 6.89
CA ARG A 295 6.18 36.67 8.12
C ARG A 295 7.09 37.70 8.76
#